data_AF-M3C6N0-F1
#
_entry.id   AF-M3C6N0-F1
#
_cell.length_a   1.000
_cell.length_b   1.000
_cell.length_c   1.000
_cell.angle_alpha   90.00
_cell.angle_beta   90.00
_cell.angle_gamma   90.00
#
_symmetry.space_group_name_H-M   'P 1'
#
loop_
_entity.id
_entity.type
_entity.pdbx_description
1 polymer ?
#
loop_
_entity_poly.entity_id
_entity_poly.type
_entity_poly.pdbx_seq_one_letter_code
_entity_poly.pdbx_strand_id
1 'polypeptide(L)'
;MAISFIPVDDDSTSGGITLEEDNLVKMEAGRYRFRAKFDYPQLEQLDGSQVLNENAQSLLLEQEGGEDAEKVKSLTFLSYSNKLLAGAWRFLTYFGRDSMIATLLLAPVLSEGQGGAIEAVIGSVLERLNQTSGVVCHEETIGDYATFLSIQQTGMASTAPGCNYVMVDTDYYLMPLLERYFLQSTVGQQRTSDFLNTVSTLDFGNAGLTYGELALINAKTIMTNTASFASDGGQIKENLIHLRDDVPVGEWRDSNTGIGSGRIPYDINTALVPAALRSISALSAAGWFPDYPEWADLAAQYAQVWEDDTLALFEVVIPFAEAKNLVEDYTNAAGMGFASRSDLIQGDIVFHGLALDGGNDQSIVRVMNTDDCFRLFLLNTTNQAQLTAFVNQTATNIRSPFPVGLLTPVSLVVANPAYGGDPVYAANFTNSAYHGTVVWSWQLSMMAAGLQRQLERCITSDGAIVPDFCSDEVVYNNVRGANNDLWDNLEANSEHLSSEVWSWTISPEGEFVFAPLGALAQTESDIRQLWSLTFLAVRRDDRFR
;
A
#
# COMPACT_ATOMS: atom_id res chain seq x y z
N MET A 1 -22.89 18.88 -13.86
CA MET A 1 -21.75 19.50 -14.56
C MET A 1 -22.19 19.99 -15.94
N ALA A 2 -21.75 21.17 -16.38
CA ALA A 2 -21.97 21.66 -17.74
C ALA A 2 -20.61 21.88 -18.40
N ILE A 3 -20.30 21.06 -19.40
CA ILE A 3 -19.09 21.18 -20.22
C ILE A 3 -19.51 21.78 -21.56
N SER A 4 -18.90 22.88 -21.96
CA SER A 4 -19.02 23.42 -23.31
C SER A 4 -17.68 23.31 -24.02
N PHE A 5 -17.68 22.65 -25.17
CA PHE A 5 -16.55 22.60 -26.07
C PHE A 5 -16.91 23.36 -27.34
N ILE A 6 -16.23 24.48 -27.61
CA ILE A 6 -16.59 25.38 -28.71
C ILE A 6 -15.35 25.63 -29.56
N PRO A 7 -15.40 25.42 -30.89
CA PRO A 7 -14.34 25.86 -31.78
C PRO A 7 -14.09 27.35 -31.62
N VAL A 8 -12.82 27.75 -31.63
CA VAL A 8 -12.44 29.16 -31.64
C VAL A 8 -11.88 29.47 -33.01
N ASP A 9 -12.61 30.28 -33.77
CA ASP A 9 -12.10 30.79 -35.04
C ASP A 9 -10.97 31.79 -34.75
N ASP A 10 -9.75 31.44 -35.16
CA ASP A 10 -8.68 32.40 -35.43
C ASP A 10 -8.35 32.38 -36.93
N ASP A 11 -7.72 33.45 -37.43
CA ASP A 11 -7.47 33.67 -38.86
C ASP A 11 -6.58 32.60 -39.55
N SER A 12 -6.21 31.51 -38.85
CA SER A 12 -5.28 30.49 -39.36
C SER A 12 -5.76 29.03 -39.28
N THR A 13 -6.68 28.67 -38.38
CA THR A 13 -7.27 27.31 -38.31
C THR A 13 -8.67 27.33 -37.68
N SER A 14 -9.71 27.02 -38.45
CA SER A 14 -11.06 26.79 -37.92
C SER A 14 -11.21 25.34 -37.47
N GLY A 15 -11.34 25.09 -36.17
CA GLY A 15 -11.70 23.75 -35.67
C GLY A 15 -13.16 23.39 -36.01
N GLY A 16 -13.46 22.10 -36.11
CA GLY A 16 -14.80 21.59 -36.38
C GLY A 16 -15.17 20.46 -35.43
N ILE A 17 -16.40 20.47 -34.90
CA ILE A 17 -16.96 19.38 -34.10
C ILE A 17 -18.12 18.77 -34.88
N THR A 18 -18.03 17.48 -35.18
CA THR A 18 -19.12 16.72 -35.82
C THR A 18 -19.47 15.53 -34.96
N LEU A 19 -20.77 15.23 -34.85
CA LEU A 19 -21.23 13.94 -34.37
C LEU A 19 -21.29 12.99 -35.57
N GLU A 20 -20.50 11.92 -35.54
CA GLU A 20 -20.55 10.84 -36.52
C GLU A 20 -21.64 9.83 -36.13
N GLU A 21 -21.89 8.84 -37.00
CA GLU A 21 -22.71 7.68 -36.67
C GLU A 21 -22.13 6.99 -35.41
N ASP A 22 -23.00 6.36 -34.60
CA ASP A 22 -22.66 5.75 -33.29
C ASP A 22 -22.29 6.70 -32.13
N ASN A 23 -22.71 7.97 -32.18
CA ASN A 23 -22.46 8.99 -31.14
C ASN A 23 -20.97 9.30 -30.92
N LEU A 24 -20.11 9.02 -31.91
CA LEU A 24 -18.71 9.40 -31.86
C LEU A 24 -18.56 10.89 -32.16
N VAL A 25 -17.83 11.60 -31.29
CA VAL A 25 -17.51 13.01 -31.51
C VAL A 25 -16.19 13.09 -32.26
N LYS A 26 -16.23 13.59 -33.50
CA LYS A 26 -15.03 13.88 -34.28
C LYS A 26 -14.66 15.35 -34.14
N MET A 27 -13.39 15.57 -33.84
CA MET A 27 -12.80 16.88 -33.61
C MET A 27 -11.69 17.09 -34.63
N GLU A 28 -11.84 18.09 -35.49
CA GLU A 28 -10.82 18.45 -36.48
C GLU A 28 -9.64 19.15 -35.81
N ALA A 29 -8.47 19.17 -36.46
CA ALA A 29 -7.34 19.93 -35.94
C ALA A 29 -7.68 21.43 -35.89
N GLY A 30 -7.56 22.04 -34.70
CA GLY A 30 -7.89 23.45 -34.51
C GLY A 30 -7.84 23.86 -33.05
N ARG A 31 -8.19 25.12 -32.77
CA ARG A 31 -8.28 25.63 -31.40
C ARG A 31 -9.68 25.48 -30.87
N TYR A 32 -9.76 25.07 -29.62
CA TYR A 32 -11.01 24.87 -28.92
C TYR A 32 -11.00 25.55 -27.57
N ARG A 33 -12.15 26.12 -27.20
CA ARG A 33 -12.38 26.65 -25.87
C ARG A 33 -13.18 25.63 -25.08
N PHE A 34 -12.54 25.07 -24.06
CA PHE A 34 -13.17 24.28 -23.03
C PHE A 34 -13.66 25.22 -21.92
N ARG A 35 -14.95 25.14 -21.55
CA ARG A 35 -15.46 25.70 -20.29
C ARG A 35 -16.17 24.60 -19.55
N ALA A 36 -15.79 24.39 -18.29
CA ALA A 36 -16.54 23.57 -17.36
C ALA A 36 -17.18 24.47 -16.29
N LYS A 37 -18.42 24.17 -15.95
CA LYS A 37 -19.10 24.68 -14.76
C LYS A 37 -19.57 23.49 -13.93
N PHE A 38 -19.32 23.54 -12.64
CA PHE A 38 -19.82 22.56 -11.69
C PHE A 38 -20.37 23.26 -10.45
N ASP A 39 -21.30 22.59 -9.80
CA ASP A 39 -22.00 23.00 -8.60
C ASP A 39 -21.72 22.04 -7.42
N TYR A 40 -20.71 21.17 -7.58
CA TYR A 40 -20.25 20.32 -6.48
C TYR A 40 -19.77 21.18 -5.30
N PRO A 41 -20.09 20.78 -4.06
CA PRO A 41 -19.50 21.39 -2.87
C PRO A 41 -17.98 21.41 -2.99
N GLN A 42 -17.38 22.57 -2.72
CA GLN A 42 -15.92 22.66 -2.67
C GLN A 42 -15.44 22.03 -1.38
N LEU A 43 -14.38 21.23 -1.48
CA LEU A 43 -13.68 20.73 -0.30
C LEU A 43 -12.91 21.89 0.35
N GLU A 44 -12.85 21.89 1.68
CA GLU A 44 -12.04 22.85 2.44
C GLU A 44 -10.62 22.31 2.56
N GLN A 45 -9.69 22.93 1.85
CA GLN A 45 -8.29 22.53 1.83
C GLN A 45 -7.61 22.90 3.16
N LEU A 46 -6.81 21.97 3.68
CA LEU A 46 -5.90 22.25 4.78
C LEU A 46 -4.67 22.97 4.21
N ASP A 47 -4.26 24.09 4.80
CA ASP A 47 -2.97 24.70 4.50
C ASP A 47 -1.79 23.92 5.11
N GLY A 48 -0.56 24.31 4.78
CA GLY A 48 0.65 23.62 5.24
C GLY A 48 0.79 23.55 6.77
N SER A 49 0.32 24.57 7.50
CA SER A 49 0.34 24.59 8.96
C SER A 49 -0.78 23.75 9.57
N GLN A 50 -1.89 23.59 8.85
CA GLN A 50 -3.05 22.78 9.25
C GLN A 50 -2.89 21.30 8.93
N VAL A 51 -2.09 20.94 7.92
CA VAL A 51 -1.84 19.52 7.55
C VAL A 51 -0.74 18.87 8.39
N LEU A 52 0.19 19.68 8.91
CA LEU A 52 1.30 19.23 9.75
C LEU A 52 1.00 19.42 11.24
N ASN A 53 1.49 18.52 12.09
CA ASN A 53 1.45 18.74 13.54
C ASN A 53 2.50 19.77 14.00
N GLU A 54 2.45 20.16 15.27
CA GLU A 54 3.33 21.18 15.85
C GLU A 54 4.83 20.82 15.76
N ASN A 55 5.17 19.53 15.84
CA ASN A 55 6.57 19.07 15.80
C ASN A 55 7.14 19.04 14.38
N ALA A 56 6.28 18.98 13.36
CA ALA A 56 6.67 18.91 11.96
C ALA A 56 6.68 20.28 11.26
N GLN A 57 6.36 21.38 11.96
CA GLN A 57 6.31 22.72 11.37
C GLN A 57 7.65 23.18 10.79
N SER A 58 8.78 22.61 11.22
CA SER A 58 10.10 22.91 10.64
C SER A 58 10.21 22.53 9.16
N LEU A 59 9.38 21.59 8.67
CA LEU A 59 9.32 21.23 7.25
C LEU A 59 8.83 22.40 6.37
N LEU A 60 8.17 23.40 6.95
CA LEU A 60 7.76 24.64 6.28
C LEU A 60 8.86 25.70 6.24
N LEU A 61 9.91 25.55 7.07
CA LEU A 61 10.97 26.56 7.24
C LEU A 61 12.11 26.39 6.23
N GLU A 62 12.09 25.32 5.43
CA GLU A 62 12.95 25.23 4.26
C GLU A 62 12.64 26.40 3.31
N GLN A 63 13.66 26.96 2.67
CA GLN A 63 13.44 28.04 1.71
C GLN A 63 12.47 27.58 0.62
N GLU A 64 11.62 28.48 0.13
CA GLU A 64 10.76 28.19 -1.02
C GLU A 64 11.58 27.55 -2.15
N GLY A 65 11.22 26.34 -2.55
CA GLY A 65 11.98 25.52 -3.51
C GLY A 65 12.89 24.44 -2.90
N GLY A 66 12.92 24.29 -1.57
CA GLY A 66 13.50 23.12 -0.89
C GLY A 66 12.72 21.83 -1.18
N GLU A 67 13.40 20.68 -1.09
CA GLU A 67 12.82 19.39 -1.44
C GLU A 67 11.63 19.04 -0.54
N ASP A 68 11.74 19.28 0.77
CA ASP A 68 10.65 19.00 1.70
C ASP A 68 9.55 20.06 1.63
N ALA A 69 9.90 21.33 1.32
CA ALA A 69 8.90 22.37 1.07
C ALA A 69 7.97 22.04 -0.11
N GLU A 70 8.51 21.53 -1.24
CA GLU A 70 7.68 21.11 -2.38
C GLU A 70 6.87 19.84 -2.09
N LYS A 71 7.40 18.91 -1.27
CA LYS A 71 6.63 17.76 -0.79
C LYS A 71 5.48 18.18 0.13
N VAL A 72 5.69 19.11 1.07
CA VAL A 72 4.63 19.63 1.94
C VAL A 72 3.57 20.37 1.14
N LYS A 73 3.96 21.14 0.12
CA LYS A 73 3.02 21.77 -0.82
C LYS A 73 2.19 20.74 -1.59
N SER A 74 2.80 19.63 -2.01
CA SER A 74 2.09 18.50 -2.64
C SER A 74 1.11 17.85 -1.64
N LEU A 75 1.53 17.64 -0.39
CA LEU A 75 0.69 17.10 0.68
C LEU A 75 -0.51 18.02 0.96
N THR A 76 -0.26 19.33 1.07
CA THR A 76 -1.28 20.39 1.23
C THR A 76 -2.28 20.35 0.08
N PHE A 77 -1.79 20.22 -1.16
CA PHE A 77 -2.65 20.13 -2.34
C PHE A 77 -3.62 18.93 -2.26
N LEU A 78 -3.17 17.80 -1.71
CA LEU A 78 -3.96 16.57 -1.58
C LEU A 78 -4.78 16.50 -0.28
N SER A 79 -4.69 17.47 0.62
CA SER A 79 -5.27 17.38 1.97
C SER A 79 -6.44 18.33 2.20
N TYR A 80 -7.58 17.76 2.59
CA TYR A 80 -8.80 18.49 2.89
C TYR A 80 -9.34 18.05 4.26
N SER A 81 -10.12 18.92 4.90
CA SER A 81 -10.63 18.70 6.26
C SER A 81 -11.53 17.46 6.41
N ASN A 82 -12.02 16.91 5.29
CA ASN A 82 -12.93 15.77 5.26
C ASN A 82 -12.39 14.53 4.53
N LYS A 83 -11.27 14.62 3.81
CA LYS A 83 -10.57 13.50 3.16
C LYS A 83 -9.21 13.94 2.61
N LEU A 84 -8.30 12.99 2.43
CA LEU A 84 -7.11 13.17 1.59
C LEU A 84 -7.37 12.55 0.21
N LEU A 85 -6.77 13.12 -0.83
CA LEU A 85 -6.85 12.62 -2.21
C LEU A 85 -5.65 11.73 -2.53
N ALA A 86 -5.86 10.72 -3.37
CA ALA A 86 -4.85 9.71 -3.68
C ALA A 86 -3.71 10.25 -4.55
N GLY A 87 -3.98 11.15 -5.51
CA GLY A 87 -2.94 11.72 -6.36
C GLY A 87 -3.39 12.86 -7.28
N ALA A 88 -2.42 13.47 -7.95
CA ALA A 88 -2.60 14.60 -8.86
C ALA A 88 -1.89 14.33 -10.20
N TRP A 89 -2.55 14.36 -11.37
CA TRP A 89 -3.95 14.74 -11.67
C TRP A 89 -4.88 13.55 -11.95
N ARG A 90 -4.36 12.33 -12.10
CA ARG A 90 -5.14 11.16 -12.51
C ARG A 90 -6.07 10.66 -11.40
N PHE A 91 -5.62 10.74 -10.15
CA PHE A 91 -6.31 10.20 -8.99
C PHE A 91 -6.77 11.29 -8.00
N LEU A 92 -7.33 12.38 -8.53
CA LEU A 92 -7.91 13.50 -7.75
C LEU A 92 -9.23 13.12 -7.05
N THR A 93 -9.23 11.97 -6.38
CA THR A 93 -10.36 11.42 -5.62
C THR A 93 -9.83 10.63 -4.42
N TYR A 94 -10.75 10.09 -3.62
CA TYR A 94 -10.45 9.25 -2.47
C TYR A 94 -10.08 7.83 -2.89
N PHE A 95 -8.98 7.33 -2.32
CA PHE A 95 -8.66 5.90 -2.26
C PHE A 95 -8.43 5.52 -0.80
N GLY A 96 -9.25 4.61 -0.27
CA GLY A 96 -9.24 4.27 1.15
C GLY A 96 -7.94 3.60 1.58
N ARG A 97 -7.50 2.63 0.79
CA ARG A 97 -6.21 1.93 1.00
C ARG A 97 -5.05 2.91 1.04
N ASP A 98 -4.89 3.68 -0.02
CA ASP A 98 -3.77 4.60 -0.21
C ASP A 98 -3.73 5.66 0.90
N SER A 99 -4.90 6.18 1.28
CA SER A 99 -5.04 7.13 2.39
C SER A 99 -4.62 6.52 3.71
N MET A 100 -5.04 5.28 4.00
CA MET A 100 -4.70 4.62 5.27
C MET A 100 -3.23 4.21 5.33
N ILE A 101 -2.66 3.65 4.25
CA ILE A 101 -1.22 3.33 4.16
C ILE A 101 -0.39 4.61 4.34
N ALA A 102 -0.72 5.67 3.60
CA ALA A 102 -0.01 6.93 3.70
C ALA A 102 -0.12 7.51 5.11
N THR A 103 -1.30 7.46 5.74
CA THR A 103 -1.49 7.98 7.10
C THR A 103 -0.72 7.19 8.14
N LEU A 104 -0.65 5.86 8.04
CA LEU A 104 0.15 5.04 8.96
C LEU A 104 1.64 5.42 8.90
N LEU A 105 2.17 5.68 7.70
CA LEU A 105 3.57 6.07 7.49
C LEU A 105 3.84 7.55 7.80
N LEU A 106 2.87 8.44 7.52
CA LEU A 106 2.96 9.88 7.75
C LEU A 106 2.49 10.32 9.15
N ALA A 107 1.95 9.41 9.96
CA ALA A 107 1.43 9.71 11.31
C ALA A 107 2.36 10.59 12.16
N PRO A 108 3.70 10.43 12.13
CA PRO A 108 4.60 11.30 12.91
C PRO A 108 4.57 12.79 12.52
N VAL A 109 4.12 13.15 11.31
CA VAL A 109 4.12 14.54 10.82
C VAL A 109 2.74 15.11 10.57
N LEU A 110 1.71 14.27 10.37
CA LEU A 110 0.34 14.73 10.11
C LEU A 110 -0.28 15.38 11.35
N SER A 111 -1.16 16.35 11.11
CA SER A 111 -1.96 16.98 12.14
C SER A 111 -3.00 16.03 12.73
N GLU A 112 -3.23 16.21 14.03
CA GLU A 112 -4.16 15.44 14.84
C GLU A 112 -5.31 16.31 15.31
N GLY A 113 -6.42 15.68 15.71
CA GLY A 113 -7.56 16.34 16.33
C GLY A 113 -8.65 16.74 15.33
N GLN A 114 -9.67 17.44 15.83
CA GLN A 114 -10.83 17.82 15.03
C GLN A 114 -10.41 18.68 13.83
N GLY A 115 -10.72 18.20 12.61
CA GLY A 115 -10.33 18.86 11.36
C GLY A 115 -8.87 18.66 10.96
N GLY A 116 -8.10 17.88 11.74
CA GLY A 116 -6.75 17.47 11.39
C GLY A 116 -6.74 16.37 10.32
N ALA A 117 -5.59 16.18 9.68
CA ALA A 117 -5.44 15.27 8.54
C ALA A 117 -5.71 13.80 8.91
N ILE A 118 -5.34 13.36 10.11
CA ILE A 118 -5.59 11.97 10.55
C ILE A 118 -7.09 11.71 10.73
N GLU A 119 -7.83 12.60 11.41
CA GLU A 119 -9.30 12.46 11.55
C GLU A 119 -10.01 12.59 10.20
N ALA A 120 -9.49 13.41 9.27
CA ALA A 120 -10.03 13.51 7.91
C ALA A 120 -9.94 12.18 7.16
N VAL A 121 -8.82 11.45 7.27
CA VAL A 121 -8.69 10.11 6.67
C VAL A 121 -9.63 9.11 7.33
N ILE A 122 -9.59 8.98 8.66
CA ILE A 122 -10.42 7.99 9.37
C ILE A 122 -11.91 8.26 9.12
N GLY A 123 -12.34 9.52 9.22
CA GLY A 123 -13.73 9.91 8.95
C GLY A 123 -14.15 9.59 7.52
N SER A 124 -13.30 9.89 6.53
CA SER A 124 -13.59 9.60 5.13
C SER A 124 -13.74 8.11 4.82
N VAL A 125 -13.01 7.25 5.52
CA VAL A 125 -13.10 5.78 5.46
C VAL A 125 -14.41 5.29 6.05
N LEU A 126 -14.75 5.73 7.27
CA LEU A 126 -15.97 5.32 7.95
C LEU A 126 -17.21 5.76 7.19
N GLU A 127 -17.25 7.02 6.71
CA GLU A 127 -18.36 7.54 5.91
C GLU A 127 -18.64 6.70 4.65
N ARG A 128 -17.63 6.02 4.10
CA ARG A 128 -17.70 5.21 2.87
C ARG A 128 -17.70 3.70 3.12
N LEU A 129 -17.77 3.26 4.37
CA LEU A 129 -17.85 1.84 4.69
C LEU A 129 -19.20 1.27 4.21
N ASN A 130 -19.21 0.05 3.70
CA ASN A 130 -20.46 -0.62 3.37
C ASN A 130 -21.12 -1.18 4.65
N GLN A 131 -22.14 -0.51 5.19
CA GLN A 131 -22.79 -0.91 6.45
C GLN A 131 -23.34 -2.36 6.47
N THR A 132 -23.58 -2.97 5.31
CA THR A 132 -24.13 -4.34 5.25
C THR A 132 -23.03 -5.39 5.37
N SER A 133 -21.90 -5.17 4.69
CA SER A 133 -20.80 -6.13 4.60
C SER A 133 -19.63 -5.82 5.53
N GLY A 134 -19.51 -4.58 6.02
CA GLY A 134 -18.36 -4.09 6.78
C GLY A 134 -17.08 -3.87 5.96
N VAL A 135 -17.17 -4.03 4.64
CA VAL A 135 -16.06 -3.80 3.71
C VAL A 135 -15.84 -2.29 3.54
N VAL A 136 -14.59 -1.88 3.55
CA VAL A 136 -14.15 -0.50 3.34
C VAL A 136 -14.12 -0.17 1.84
N CYS A 137 -14.56 1.03 1.48
CA CYS A 137 -14.45 1.53 0.12
C CYS A 137 -12.98 1.67 -0.30
N HIS A 138 -12.60 0.97 -1.36
CA HIS A 138 -11.28 1.06 -1.95
C HIS A 138 -11.11 2.38 -2.71
N GLU A 139 -12.06 2.72 -3.58
CA GLU A 139 -12.00 3.90 -4.46
C GLU A 139 -13.37 4.57 -4.55
N GLU A 140 -13.39 5.90 -4.44
CA GLU A 140 -14.60 6.69 -4.62
C GLU A 140 -14.77 7.09 -6.09
N THR A 141 -15.90 6.71 -6.68
CA THR A 141 -16.31 7.16 -8.02
C THR A 141 -17.16 8.42 -7.90
N ILE A 142 -16.75 9.51 -8.54
CA ILE A 142 -17.44 10.81 -8.50
C ILE A 142 -17.65 11.41 -9.89
N GLY A 143 -18.45 12.47 -9.95
CA GLY A 143 -18.60 13.30 -11.15
C GLY A 143 -19.24 12.56 -12.34
N ASP A 144 -18.76 12.87 -13.54
CA ASP A 144 -19.29 12.30 -14.78
C ASP A 144 -19.01 10.79 -14.88
N TYR A 145 -17.94 10.31 -14.24
CA TYR A 145 -17.65 8.87 -14.19
C TYR A 145 -18.69 8.11 -13.35
N ALA A 146 -19.10 8.66 -12.21
CA ALA A 146 -20.23 8.11 -11.43
C ALA A 146 -21.54 8.10 -12.25
N THR A 147 -21.77 9.16 -13.03
CA THR A 147 -22.94 9.22 -13.93
C THR A 147 -22.89 8.16 -15.02
N PHE A 148 -21.73 7.97 -15.64
CA PHE A 148 -21.50 6.92 -16.63
C PHE A 148 -21.77 5.52 -16.03
N LEU A 149 -21.20 5.22 -14.86
CA LEU A 149 -21.39 3.94 -14.19
C LEU A 149 -22.86 3.71 -13.80
N SER A 150 -23.55 4.73 -13.29
CA SER A 150 -24.97 4.66 -12.96
C SER A 150 -25.82 4.28 -14.18
N ILE A 151 -25.55 4.87 -15.35
CA ILE A 151 -26.26 4.53 -16.59
C ILE A 151 -25.98 3.09 -17.01
N GLN A 152 -24.72 2.65 -16.95
CA GLN A 152 -24.34 1.28 -17.30
C GLN A 152 -25.01 0.24 -16.38
N GLN A 153 -25.10 0.53 -15.07
CA GLN A 153 -25.57 -0.42 -14.07
C GLN A 153 -27.10 -0.41 -13.91
N THR A 154 -27.74 0.75 -14.00
CA THR A 154 -29.16 0.93 -13.66
C THR A 154 -30.03 1.40 -14.83
N GLY A 155 -29.42 1.83 -15.95
CA GLY A 155 -30.11 2.48 -17.05
C GLY A 155 -30.53 3.92 -16.76
N MET A 156 -30.19 4.47 -15.59
CA MET A 156 -30.58 5.82 -15.16
C MET A 156 -29.35 6.68 -14.86
N ALA A 157 -29.41 7.95 -15.23
CA ALA A 157 -28.38 8.92 -14.89
C ALA A 157 -28.50 9.34 -13.41
N SER A 158 -27.39 9.27 -12.67
CA SER A 158 -27.27 9.76 -11.30
C SER A 158 -25.88 10.35 -11.09
N THR A 159 -25.79 11.50 -10.42
CA THR A 159 -24.52 12.11 -10.01
C THR A 159 -24.13 11.74 -8.58
N ALA A 160 -24.87 10.82 -7.94
CA ALA A 160 -24.53 10.33 -6.62
C ALA A 160 -23.14 9.69 -6.64
N PRO A 161 -22.30 9.93 -5.63
CA PRO A 161 -21.01 9.27 -5.55
C PRO A 161 -21.22 7.76 -5.36
N GLY A 162 -20.22 6.99 -5.77
CA GLY A 162 -20.19 5.54 -5.62
C GLY A 162 -18.88 5.09 -5.00
N CYS A 163 -18.84 3.83 -4.59
CA CYS A 163 -17.66 3.22 -4.01
C CYS A 163 -17.37 1.87 -4.64
N ASN A 164 -16.12 1.66 -4.99
CA ASN A 164 -15.61 0.36 -5.38
C ASN A 164 -15.20 -0.40 -4.12
N TYR A 165 -15.69 -1.63 -3.99
CA TYR A 165 -15.44 -2.48 -2.82
C TYR A 165 -14.63 -3.73 -3.18
N VAL A 166 -14.11 -3.89 -4.40
CA VAL A 166 -13.56 -5.17 -4.86
C VAL A 166 -12.26 -5.60 -4.16
N MET A 167 -11.50 -4.65 -3.62
CA MET A 167 -10.24 -4.96 -2.93
C MET A 167 -10.51 -5.55 -1.55
N VAL A 168 -9.79 -6.62 -1.22
CA VAL A 168 -9.93 -7.37 0.04
C VAL A 168 -8.92 -6.92 1.10
N ASP A 169 -7.83 -6.24 0.71
CA ASP A 169 -6.82 -5.70 1.64
C ASP A 169 -7.35 -4.51 2.47
N THR A 170 -8.20 -3.68 1.87
CA THR A 170 -8.56 -2.35 2.36
C THR A 170 -9.26 -2.43 3.71
N ASP A 171 -10.02 -3.51 3.93
CA ASP A 171 -10.75 -3.79 5.17
C ASP A 171 -9.85 -3.85 6.41
N TYR A 172 -8.62 -4.32 6.24
CA TYR A 172 -7.72 -4.67 7.34
C TYR A 172 -6.81 -3.53 7.78
N TYR A 173 -6.84 -2.36 7.11
CA TYR A 173 -6.08 -1.18 7.52
C TYR A 173 -6.81 -0.29 8.53
N LEU A 174 -8.14 -0.36 8.60
CA LEU A 174 -8.94 0.52 9.46
C LEU A 174 -8.62 0.29 10.94
N MET A 175 -8.62 -0.97 11.41
CA MET A 175 -8.35 -1.28 12.81
C MET A 175 -6.93 -0.85 13.26
N PRO A 176 -5.86 -1.15 12.51
CA PRO A 176 -4.52 -0.61 12.79
C PRO A 176 -4.46 0.91 12.84
N LEU A 177 -5.15 1.61 11.94
CA LEU A 177 -5.17 3.07 11.94
C LEU A 177 -5.92 3.65 13.15
N LEU A 178 -7.04 3.04 13.53
CA LEU A 178 -7.79 3.41 14.73
C LEU A 178 -6.96 3.21 15.99
N GLU A 179 -6.28 2.06 16.11
CA GLU A 179 -5.39 1.78 17.24
C GLU A 179 -4.24 2.81 17.29
N ARG A 180 -3.58 3.03 16.15
CA ARG A 180 -2.45 3.97 16.04
C ARG A 180 -2.84 5.37 16.50
N TYR A 181 -3.99 5.87 16.08
CA TYR A 181 -4.40 7.21 16.46
C TYR A 181 -5.00 7.26 17.88
N PHE A 182 -6.05 6.48 18.14
CA PHE A 182 -6.85 6.67 19.35
C PHE A 182 -6.25 6.04 20.61
N LEU A 183 -5.34 5.08 20.48
CA LEU A 183 -4.67 4.49 21.64
C LEU A 183 -3.24 4.99 21.83
N GLN A 184 -2.53 5.34 20.74
CA GLN A 184 -1.11 5.70 20.81
C GLN A 184 -0.83 7.20 20.68
N SER A 185 -1.83 8.04 20.37
CA SER A 185 -1.74 9.51 20.46
C SER A 185 -2.52 10.04 21.66
N THR A 186 -1.91 10.98 22.40
CA THR A 186 -2.60 11.71 23.49
C THR A 186 -3.77 12.55 22.97
N VAL A 187 -3.64 13.17 21.79
CA VAL A 187 -4.72 13.94 21.17
C VAL A 187 -5.84 12.99 20.74
N GLY A 188 -5.49 11.87 20.08
CA GLY A 188 -6.46 10.84 19.68
C GLY A 188 -7.25 10.31 20.88
N GLN A 189 -6.57 9.93 21.97
CA GLN A 189 -7.24 9.47 23.19
C GLN A 189 -8.31 10.44 23.68
N GLN A 190 -8.02 11.75 23.72
CA GLN A 190 -8.97 12.79 24.14
C GLN A 190 -10.14 12.97 23.16
N ARG A 191 -9.91 12.71 21.87
CA ARG A 191 -10.91 12.85 20.80
C ARG A 191 -11.84 11.66 20.65
N THR A 192 -11.47 10.49 21.17
CA THR A 192 -12.20 9.21 21.02
C THR A 192 -13.71 9.36 21.18
N SER A 193 -14.18 9.89 22.32
CA SER A 193 -15.63 9.98 22.60
C SER A 193 -16.36 10.87 21.59
N ASP A 194 -15.85 12.05 21.30
CA ASP A 194 -16.48 12.98 20.37
C ASP A 194 -16.47 12.42 18.95
N PHE A 195 -15.34 11.84 18.54
CA PHE A 195 -15.17 11.27 17.20
C PHE A 195 -16.13 10.10 16.96
N LEU A 196 -16.23 9.16 17.91
CA LEU A 196 -17.11 8.00 17.79
C LEU A 196 -18.59 8.37 17.74
N ASN A 197 -18.99 9.49 18.36
CA ASN A 197 -20.36 10.00 18.33
C ASN A 197 -20.68 10.82 17.07
N THR A 198 -19.71 11.07 16.18
CA THR A 198 -19.96 11.72 14.90
C THR A 198 -20.90 10.85 14.06
N VAL A 199 -21.98 11.44 13.57
CA VAL A 199 -22.96 10.76 12.71
C VAL A 199 -22.54 10.92 11.26
N SER A 200 -22.55 9.82 10.51
CA SER A 200 -22.28 9.81 9.08
C SER A 200 -23.30 10.64 8.32
N THR A 201 -22.78 11.45 7.38
CA THR A 201 -23.55 12.43 6.61
C THR A 201 -23.43 12.26 5.10
N LEU A 202 -22.45 11.48 4.63
CA LEU A 202 -22.25 11.30 3.19
C LEU A 202 -23.24 10.30 2.59
N ASP A 203 -23.57 10.50 1.31
CA ASP A 203 -24.52 9.68 0.56
C ASP A 203 -23.92 8.34 0.08
N PHE A 204 -23.48 7.53 1.04
CA PHE A 204 -23.02 6.15 0.85
C PHE A 204 -23.91 5.13 1.55
N GLY A 205 -25.10 5.57 1.99
CA GLY A 205 -26.10 4.74 2.67
C GLY A 205 -25.95 4.66 4.18
N ASN A 206 -24.97 5.34 4.78
CA ASN A 206 -24.67 5.26 6.22
C ASN A 206 -25.38 6.32 7.08
N ALA A 207 -26.27 7.11 6.48
CA ALA A 207 -26.94 8.22 7.15
C ALA A 207 -27.62 7.79 8.46
N GLY A 208 -27.25 8.44 9.56
CA GLY A 208 -27.79 8.16 10.90
C GLY A 208 -26.98 7.16 11.73
N LEU A 209 -26.02 6.45 11.14
CA LEU A 209 -25.04 5.66 11.88
C LEU A 209 -23.91 6.55 12.40
N THR A 210 -23.43 6.24 13.59
CA THR A 210 -22.25 6.85 14.17
C THR A 210 -20.96 6.20 13.65
N TYR A 211 -19.85 6.93 13.74
CA TYR A 211 -18.52 6.41 13.41
C TYR A 211 -18.15 5.19 14.27
N GLY A 212 -18.57 5.16 15.54
CA GLY A 212 -18.38 3.98 16.39
C GLY A 212 -19.17 2.76 15.93
N GLU A 213 -20.41 2.93 15.47
CA GLU A 213 -21.19 1.83 14.89
C GLU A 213 -20.56 1.30 13.60
N LEU A 214 -20.05 2.19 12.73
CA LEU A 214 -19.37 1.80 11.49
C LEU A 214 -18.06 1.06 11.76
N ALA A 215 -17.26 1.51 12.74
CA ALA A 215 -16.06 0.81 13.18
C ALA A 215 -16.38 -0.58 13.74
N LEU A 216 -17.44 -0.71 14.54
CA LEU A 216 -17.91 -2.00 15.05
C LEU A 216 -18.36 -2.94 13.93
N ILE A 217 -19.03 -2.43 12.90
CA ILE A 217 -19.43 -3.23 11.73
C ILE A 217 -18.20 -3.83 11.04
N ASN A 218 -17.15 -3.03 10.78
CA ASN A 218 -15.91 -3.54 10.20
C ASN A 218 -15.24 -4.60 11.11
N ALA A 219 -15.14 -4.33 12.41
CA ALA A 219 -14.53 -5.25 13.36
C ALA A 219 -15.28 -6.60 13.41
N LYS A 220 -16.62 -6.60 13.37
CA LYS A 220 -17.44 -7.82 13.26
C LYS A 220 -17.11 -8.63 12.00
N THR A 221 -16.96 -7.95 10.86
CA THR A 221 -16.61 -8.60 9.60
C THR A 221 -15.23 -9.25 9.68
N ILE A 222 -14.22 -8.55 10.21
CA ILE A 222 -12.86 -9.10 10.38
C ILE A 222 -12.89 -10.31 11.32
N MET A 223 -13.54 -10.20 12.49
CA MET A 223 -13.65 -11.31 13.44
C MET A 223 -14.37 -12.53 12.82
N THR A 224 -15.36 -12.31 11.96
CA THR A 224 -16.10 -13.37 11.29
C THR A 224 -15.25 -14.06 10.21
N ASN A 225 -14.62 -13.27 9.34
CA ASN A 225 -13.85 -13.79 8.21
C ASN A 225 -12.59 -14.55 8.63
N THR A 226 -12.06 -14.26 9.82
CA THR A 226 -10.80 -14.83 10.31
C THR A 226 -10.98 -16.03 11.25
N ALA A 227 -12.22 -16.28 11.69
CA ALA A 227 -12.53 -17.31 12.69
C ALA A 227 -12.21 -18.73 12.20
N SER A 228 -12.48 -19.04 10.93
CA SER A 228 -12.26 -20.39 10.39
C SER A 228 -10.79 -20.78 10.43
N PHE A 229 -9.87 -19.88 10.03
CA PHE A 229 -8.44 -20.15 10.11
C PHE A 229 -7.94 -20.27 11.54
N ALA A 230 -8.51 -19.49 12.47
CA ALA A 230 -8.13 -19.52 13.88
C ALA A 230 -8.70 -20.73 14.66
N SER A 231 -9.65 -21.47 14.07
CA SER A 231 -10.28 -22.62 14.72
C SER A 231 -9.35 -23.85 14.78
N ASP A 232 -9.60 -24.78 15.69
CA ASP A 232 -8.81 -26.03 15.82
C ASP A 232 -8.78 -26.80 14.49
N GLY A 233 -7.58 -26.99 13.93
CA GLY A 233 -7.39 -27.65 12.64
C GLY A 233 -7.78 -26.80 11.42
N GLY A 234 -8.05 -25.51 11.63
CA GLY A 234 -8.46 -24.55 10.61
C GLY A 234 -7.32 -23.94 9.81
N GLN A 235 -6.06 -24.20 10.16
CA GLN A 235 -4.86 -23.61 9.57
C GLN A 235 -4.54 -24.21 8.17
N ILE A 236 -5.49 -24.10 7.25
CA ILE A 236 -5.43 -24.61 5.88
C ILE A 236 -5.71 -23.48 4.88
N LYS A 237 -5.24 -23.65 3.65
CA LYS A 237 -5.32 -22.60 2.62
C LYS A 237 -6.75 -22.15 2.30
N GLU A 238 -7.72 -23.05 2.42
CA GLU A 238 -9.14 -22.78 2.14
C GLU A 238 -9.75 -21.78 3.13
N ASN A 239 -9.16 -21.64 4.32
CA ASN A 239 -9.63 -20.72 5.36
C ASN A 239 -8.88 -19.38 5.38
N LEU A 240 -7.90 -19.19 4.48
CA LEU A 240 -7.24 -17.90 4.29
C LEU A 240 -8.20 -16.87 3.68
N ILE A 241 -7.76 -15.62 3.59
CA ILE A 241 -8.45 -14.55 2.84
C ILE A 241 -8.09 -14.69 1.37
N HIS A 242 -9.12 -14.87 0.54
CA HIS A 242 -9.01 -15.04 -0.91
C HIS A 242 -9.44 -13.75 -1.62
N LEU A 243 -8.92 -13.54 -2.82
CA LEU A 243 -9.50 -12.61 -3.78
C LEU A 243 -10.95 -13.03 -4.08
N ARG A 244 -11.83 -12.04 -4.24
CA ARG A 244 -13.24 -12.27 -4.57
C ARG A 244 -13.37 -13.05 -5.88
N ASP A 245 -14.30 -13.99 -5.91
CA ASP A 245 -14.59 -14.82 -7.08
C ASP A 245 -14.72 -13.97 -8.35
N ASP A 246 -14.09 -14.43 -9.44
CA ASP A 246 -14.05 -13.78 -10.75
C ASP A 246 -13.45 -12.36 -10.79
N VAL A 247 -12.93 -11.83 -9.68
CA VAL A 247 -12.17 -10.57 -9.64
C VAL A 247 -10.67 -10.90 -9.65
N PRO A 248 -9.90 -10.43 -10.65
CA PRO A 248 -8.48 -10.78 -10.79
C PRO A 248 -7.53 -9.97 -9.88
N VAL A 249 -8.06 -9.03 -9.12
CA VAL A 249 -7.32 -8.10 -8.24
C VAL A 249 -7.95 -8.08 -6.85
N GLY A 250 -7.17 -7.70 -5.85
CA GLY A 250 -7.75 -7.42 -4.53
C GLY A 250 -6.78 -6.99 -3.44
N GLU A 251 -5.50 -6.77 -3.76
CA GLU A 251 -4.56 -6.08 -2.90
C GLU A 251 -3.87 -4.93 -3.63
N TRP A 252 -2.83 -4.35 -3.02
CA TRP A 252 -2.14 -3.17 -3.50
C TRP A 252 -1.56 -3.33 -4.91
N ARG A 253 -1.18 -4.55 -5.31
CA ARG A 253 -0.76 -4.92 -6.65
C ARG A 253 -1.97 -5.11 -7.57
N ASP A 254 -2.75 -4.05 -7.70
CA ASP A 254 -4.04 -3.98 -8.41
C ASP A 254 -4.00 -4.07 -9.95
N SER A 255 -2.99 -4.77 -10.49
CA SER A 255 -2.96 -5.18 -11.90
C SER A 255 -3.29 -6.68 -12.03
N ASN A 256 -3.93 -7.08 -13.14
CA ASN A 256 -4.42 -8.45 -13.34
C ASN A 256 -3.34 -9.56 -13.17
N THR A 257 -2.07 -9.23 -13.39
CA THR A 257 -0.94 -10.14 -13.24
C THR A 257 -0.04 -9.76 -12.05
N GLY A 258 -0.44 -8.78 -11.24
CA GLY A 258 0.38 -8.18 -10.18
C GLY A 258 0.83 -9.17 -9.11
N ILE A 259 0.00 -10.18 -8.82
CA ILE A 259 0.33 -11.32 -7.95
C ILE A 259 0.47 -12.64 -8.70
N GLY A 260 0.86 -12.60 -9.98
CA GLY A 260 1.06 -13.81 -10.79
C GLY A 260 -0.22 -14.61 -11.01
N SER A 261 -1.36 -13.91 -11.05
CA SER A 261 -2.71 -14.48 -11.09
C SER A 261 -3.05 -15.38 -9.90
N GLY A 262 -2.32 -15.22 -8.77
CA GLY A 262 -2.66 -15.82 -7.49
C GLY A 262 -4.05 -15.42 -6.99
N ARG A 263 -4.60 -16.25 -6.10
CA ARG A 263 -5.94 -16.06 -5.52
C ARG A 263 -5.91 -15.81 -4.02
N ILE A 264 -4.78 -16.08 -3.36
CA ILE A 264 -4.62 -15.93 -1.92
C ILE A 264 -3.37 -15.07 -1.66
N PRO A 265 -3.52 -13.77 -1.39
CA PRO A 265 -2.38 -12.85 -1.30
C PRO A 265 -1.56 -13.03 -0.01
N TYR A 266 -0.24 -12.92 -0.13
CA TYR A 266 0.69 -13.09 1.00
C TYR A 266 0.58 -11.97 2.05
N ASP A 267 0.61 -10.71 1.61
CA ASP A 267 0.59 -9.52 2.46
C ASP A 267 -0.65 -9.45 3.37
N ILE A 268 -1.84 -9.74 2.81
CA ILE A 268 -3.10 -9.75 3.56
C ILE A 268 -3.04 -10.80 4.67
N ASN A 269 -2.71 -12.02 4.29
CA ASN A 269 -2.82 -13.18 5.18
C ASN A 269 -1.74 -13.22 6.25
N THR A 270 -0.53 -12.73 5.94
CA THR A 270 0.61 -12.84 6.84
C THR A 270 0.91 -11.56 7.63
N ALA A 271 0.31 -10.43 7.25
CA ALA A 271 0.52 -9.15 7.92
C ALA A 271 -0.78 -8.42 8.26
N LEU A 272 -1.65 -8.13 7.28
CA LEU A 272 -2.80 -7.26 7.51
C LEU A 272 -3.86 -7.87 8.42
N VAL A 273 -4.23 -9.13 8.20
CA VAL A 273 -5.19 -9.86 9.02
C VAL A 273 -4.75 -9.94 10.50
N PRO A 274 -3.55 -10.49 10.82
CA PRO A 274 -3.10 -10.52 12.21
C PRO A 274 -2.95 -9.12 12.81
N ALA A 275 -2.52 -8.10 12.03
CA ALA A 275 -2.44 -6.73 12.53
C ALA A 275 -3.81 -6.19 12.93
N ALA A 276 -4.83 -6.37 12.07
CA ALA A 276 -6.18 -5.95 12.36
C ALA A 276 -6.77 -6.68 13.59
N LEU A 277 -6.48 -7.97 13.77
CA LEU A 277 -6.91 -8.74 14.94
C LEU A 277 -6.22 -8.26 16.23
N ARG A 278 -4.92 -7.94 16.20
CA ARG A 278 -4.22 -7.32 17.33
C ARG A 278 -4.83 -5.96 17.67
N SER A 279 -5.16 -5.16 16.67
CA SER A 279 -5.81 -3.87 16.88
C SER A 279 -7.23 -4.01 17.44
N ILE A 280 -8.03 -4.96 16.97
CA ILE A 280 -9.35 -5.25 17.56
C ILE A 280 -9.22 -5.65 19.03
N SER A 281 -8.24 -6.49 19.36
CA SER A 281 -7.94 -6.86 20.75
C SER A 281 -7.63 -5.62 21.61
N ALA A 282 -6.71 -4.76 21.14
CA ALA A 282 -6.30 -3.55 21.85
C ALA A 282 -7.46 -2.55 22.01
N LEU A 283 -8.22 -2.30 20.94
CA LEU A 283 -9.38 -1.41 20.94
C LEU A 283 -10.49 -1.95 21.87
N SER A 284 -10.76 -3.25 21.84
CA SER A 284 -11.72 -3.90 22.74
C SER A 284 -11.29 -3.77 24.21
N ALA A 285 -10.00 -3.98 24.51
CA ALA A 285 -9.45 -3.79 25.86
C ALA A 285 -9.56 -2.34 26.34
N ALA A 286 -9.52 -1.38 25.41
CA ALA A 286 -9.75 0.04 25.66
C ALA A 286 -11.24 0.45 25.70
N GLY A 287 -12.17 -0.51 25.54
CA GLY A 287 -13.61 -0.27 25.67
C GLY A 287 -14.29 0.27 24.41
N TRP A 288 -13.68 0.17 23.23
CA TRP A 288 -14.28 0.60 21.96
C TRP A 288 -15.53 -0.22 21.58
N PHE A 289 -15.55 -1.49 21.96
CA PHE A 289 -16.61 -2.43 21.62
C PHE A 289 -17.28 -2.95 22.90
N PRO A 290 -18.10 -2.12 23.59
CA PRO A 290 -18.66 -2.48 24.90
C PRO A 290 -19.59 -3.70 24.88
N ASP A 291 -20.17 -4.01 23.72
CA ASP A 291 -21.01 -5.20 23.51
C ASP A 291 -20.18 -6.49 23.27
N TYR A 292 -18.87 -6.36 23.05
CA TYR A 292 -17.94 -7.46 22.74
C TYR A 292 -16.64 -7.40 23.57
N PRO A 293 -16.71 -7.23 24.91
CA PRO A 293 -15.50 -7.12 25.74
C PRO A 293 -14.58 -8.34 25.63
N GLU A 294 -15.13 -9.52 25.31
CA GLU A 294 -14.40 -10.76 25.10
C GLU A 294 -13.45 -10.72 23.89
N TRP A 295 -13.63 -9.79 22.95
CA TRP A 295 -12.74 -9.64 21.81
C TRP A 295 -11.33 -9.20 22.21
N ALA A 296 -11.15 -8.63 23.39
CA ALA A 296 -9.83 -8.35 23.95
C ALA A 296 -8.96 -9.62 23.96
N ASP A 297 -9.52 -10.74 24.41
CA ASP A 297 -8.80 -12.02 24.47
C ASP A 297 -8.99 -12.84 23.18
N LEU A 298 -10.20 -12.88 22.63
CA LEU A 298 -10.51 -13.71 21.46
C LEU A 298 -9.75 -13.25 20.20
N ALA A 299 -9.72 -11.95 19.92
CA ALA A 299 -8.99 -11.42 18.77
C ALA A 299 -7.48 -11.60 18.94
N ALA A 300 -6.95 -11.52 20.17
CA ALA A 300 -5.55 -11.81 20.46
C ALA A 300 -5.20 -13.29 20.20
N GLN A 301 -6.11 -14.22 20.55
CA GLN A 301 -5.95 -15.64 20.24
C GLN A 301 -5.96 -15.89 18.73
N TYR A 302 -6.90 -15.28 18.01
CA TYR A 302 -6.94 -15.38 16.54
C TYR A 302 -5.67 -14.81 15.94
N ALA A 303 -5.26 -13.61 16.34
CA ALA A 303 -4.02 -12.99 15.86
C ALA A 303 -2.81 -13.90 16.06
N GLN A 304 -2.70 -14.56 17.22
CA GLN A 304 -1.58 -15.47 17.49
C GLN A 304 -1.53 -16.65 16.52
N VAL A 305 -2.69 -17.30 16.25
CA VAL A 305 -2.77 -18.41 15.29
C VAL A 305 -2.40 -17.94 13.88
N TRP A 306 -2.96 -16.79 13.45
CA TRP A 306 -2.61 -16.19 12.17
C TRP A 306 -1.12 -15.84 12.08
N GLU A 307 -0.52 -15.27 13.12
CA GLU A 307 0.91 -14.95 13.16
C GLU A 307 1.80 -16.20 13.06
N ASP A 308 1.42 -17.27 13.75
CA ASP A 308 2.26 -18.46 13.91
C ASP A 308 2.16 -19.44 12.72
N ASP A 309 1.00 -19.54 12.08
CA ASP A 309 0.72 -20.61 11.13
C ASP A 309 0.69 -20.17 9.65
N THR A 310 0.55 -18.87 9.34
CA THR A 310 0.38 -18.45 7.93
C THR A 310 1.67 -18.48 7.13
N LEU A 311 2.82 -18.08 7.69
CA LEU A 311 4.08 -17.96 6.92
C LEU A 311 4.47 -19.26 6.24
N ALA A 312 4.33 -20.39 6.94
CA ALA A 312 4.68 -21.71 6.43
C ALA A 312 3.88 -22.12 5.18
N LEU A 313 2.67 -21.57 4.98
CA LEU A 313 1.86 -21.85 3.79
C LEU A 313 2.41 -21.16 2.53
N PHE A 314 3.20 -20.10 2.69
CA PHE A 314 3.80 -19.33 1.60
C PHE A 314 5.31 -19.59 1.45
N GLU A 315 5.92 -20.37 2.33
CA GLU A 315 7.37 -20.60 2.32
C GLU A 315 7.82 -21.30 1.02
N VAL A 316 8.82 -20.70 0.38
CA VAL A 316 9.51 -21.26 -0.78
C VAL A 316 10.96 -21.49 -0.39
N VAL A 317 11.40 -22.74 -0.49
CA VAL A 317 12.80 -23.15 -0.35
C VAL A 317 13.28 -23.70 -1.69
N ILE A 318 14.23 -23.01 -2.32
CA ILE A 318 14.85 -23.44 -3.57
C ILE A 318 16.25 -23.98 -3.26
N PRO A 319 16.52 -25.26 -3.55
CA PRO A 319 17.83 -25.85 -3.33
C PRO A 319 18.94 -25.10 -4.09
N PHE A 320 20.11 -24.97 -3.48
CA PHE A 320 21.29 -24.27 -4.01
C PHE A 320 21.53 -24.47 -5.51
N ALA A 321 21.57 -25.72 -5.97
CA ALA A 321 21.87 -26.04 -7.38
C ALA A 321 20.74 -25.63 -8.33
N GLU A 322 19.49 -25.74 -7.89
CA GLU A 322 18.31 -25.32 -8.67
C GLU A 322 18.25 -23.79 -8.76
N ALA A 323 18.52 -23.08 -7.66
CA ALA A 323 18.53 -21.63 -7.61
C ALA A 323 19.49 -21.01 -8.64
N LYS A 324 20.69 -21.57 -8.80
CA LYS A 324 21.66 -21.09 -9.81
C LYS A 324 21.13 -21.22 -11.24
N ASN A 325 20.55 -22.38 -11.56
CA ASN A 325 19.98 -22.62 -12.89
C ASN A 325 18.79 -21.69 -13.16
N LEU A 326 17.86 -21.55 -12.21
CA LEU A 326 16.69 -20.70 -12.35
C LEU A 326 17.06 -19.24 -12.62
N VAL A 327 18.04 -18.71 -11.88
CA VAL A 327 18.51 -17.33 -12.06
C VAL A 327 19.23 -17.15 -13.41
N GLU A 328 19.99 -18.13 -13.87
CA GLU A 328 20.62 -18.11 -15.20
C GLU A 328 19.57 -18.15 -16.32
N ASP A 329 18.60 -19.06 -16.21
CA ASP A 329 17.50 -19.22 -17.17
C ASP A 329 16.63 -17.98 -17.24
N TYR A 330 16.27 -17.40 -16.09
CA TYR A 330 15.54 -16.13 -16.03
C TYR A 330 16.31 -15.01 -16.72
N THR A 331 17.61 -14.87 -16.43
CA THR A 331 18.44 -13.82 -17.03
C THR A 331 18.46 -13.92 -18.55
N ASN A 332 18.61 -15.15 -19.07
CA ASN A 332 18.57 -15.43 -20.49
C ASN A 332 17.20 -15.13 -21.12
N ALA A 333 16.12 -15.53 -20.44
CA ALA A 333 14.75 -15.32 -20.91
C ALA A 333 14.34 -13.84 -20.90
N ALA A 334 14.73 -13.09 -19.86
CA ALA A 334 14.47 -11.67 -19.74
C ALA A 334 15.21 -10.87 -20.82
N GLY A 335 16.43 -11.28 -21.19
CA GLY A 335 17.16 -10.70 -22.31
C GLY A 335 17.48 -9.20 -22.17
N MET A 336 17.50 -8.66 -20.95
CA MET A 336 17.62 -7.22 -20.69
C MET A 336 19.07 -6.74 -20.51
N GLY A 337 20.07 -7.64 -20.56
CA GLY A 337 21.49 -7.27 -20.55
C GLY A 337 22.16 -7.13 -19.18
N PHE A 338 21.46 -7.43 -18.08
CA PHE A 338 22.08 -7.56 -16.76
C PHE A 338 22.70 -8.95 -16.54
N ALA A 339 23.72 -9.04 -15.69
CA ALA A 339 24.34 -10.32 -15.32
C ALA A 339 23.47 -11.11 -14.35
N SER A 340 23.49 -12.45 -14.46
CA SER A 340 22.71 -13.33 -13.58
C SER A 340 23.18 -13.28 -12.12
N ARG A 341 24.49 -13.07 -11.92
CA ARG A 341 25.15 -13.09 -10.59
C ARG A 341 24.91 -14.39 -9.82
N SER A 342 24.66 -15.49 -10.53
CA SER A 342 24.38 -16.81 -9.92
C SER A 342 25.54 -17.30 -9.04
N ASP A 343 26.76 -16.80 -9.26
CA ASP A 343 27.95 -17.05 -8.45
C ASP A 343 27.85 -16.50 -7.01
N LEU A 344 26.97 -15.53 -6.76
CA LEU A 344 26.72 -14.99 -5.43
C LEU A 344 25.82 -15.88 -4.56
N ILE A 345 25.12 -16.85 -5.16
CA ILE A 345 24.34 -17.83 -4.42
C ILE A 345 25.33 -18.75 -3.69
N GLN A 346 25.20 -18.87 -2.37
CA GLN A 346 26.08 -19.67 -1.49
C GLN A 346 25.34 -20.81 -0.76
N GLY A 347 24.02 -20.90 -0.90
CA GLY A 347 23.18 -21.90 -0.25
C GLY A 347 21.78 -21.93 -0.83
N ASP A 348 20.86 -22.59 -0.13
CA ASP A 348 19.45 -22.59 -0.50
C ASP A 348 18.86 -21.19 -0.41
N ILE A 349 17.96 -20.86 -1.33
CA ILE A 349 17.24 -19.57 -1.34
C ILE A 349 15.91 -19.77 -0.63
N VAL A 350 15.64 -18.94 0.38
CA VAL A 350 14.40 -18.96 1.16
C VAL A 350 13.70 -17.62 1.01
N PHE A 351 12.41 -17.66 0.72
CA PHE A 351 11.53 -16.48 0.66
C PHE A 351 10.07 -16.91 0.79
N HIS A 352 9.17 -15.94 0.98
CA HIS A 352 7.74 -16.19 0.91
C HIS A 352 7.20 -15.87 -0.48
N GLY A 353 6.48 -16.81 -1.07
CA GLY A 353 5.82 -16.63 -2.36
C GLY A 353 4.79 -15.52 -2.32
N LEU A 354 4.59 -14.86 -3.46
CA LEU A 354 3.78 -13.66 -3.57
C LEU A 354 2.27 -13.91 -3.33
N ALA A 355 1.81 -15.12 -3.68
CA ALA A 355 0.45 -15.58 -3.48
C ALA A 355 0.38 -17.11 -3.57
N LEU A 356 -0.75 -17.70 -3.17
CA LEU A 356 -1.10 -19.10 -3.46
C LEU A 356 -2.09 -19.21 -4.62
N ASP A 357 -2.17 -20.41 -5.19
CA ASP A 357 -3.08 -20.77 -6.28
C ASP A 357 -2.95 -19.79 -7.47
N GLY A 358 -1.73 -19.68 -7.98
CA GLY A 358 -1.33 -18.86 -9.12
C GLY A 358 -1.76 -19.40 -10.48
N GLY A 359 -1.55 -18.59 -11.52
CA GLY A 359 -1.72 -19.03 -12.90
C GLY A 359 -0.87 -20.26 -13.25
N ASN A 360 -1.24 -20.99 -14.30
CA ASN A 360 -0.55 -22.20 -14.75
C ASN A 360 -0.44 -23.31 -13.66
N ASP A 361 -1.50 -23.51 -12.87
CA ASP A 361 -1.61 -24.55 -11.83
C ASP A 361 -0.51 -24.47 -10.75
N GLN A 362 -0.01 -23.26 -10.48
CA GLN A 362 1.04 -23.04 -9.49
C GLN A 362 0.45 -22.96 -8.08
N SER A 363 0.80 -23.92 -7.22
CA SER A 363 0.37 -23.89 -5.81
C SER A 363 0.87 -22.66 -5.04
N ILE A 364 2.09 -22.22 -5.33
CA ILE A 364 2.72 -21.00 -4.78
C ILE A 364 3.30 -20.20 -5.94
N VAL A 365 3.01 -18.90 -6.01
CA VAL A 365 3.61 -17.94 -6.94
C VAL A 365 5.02 -17.63 -6.46
N ARG A 366 6.04 -18.25 -7.06
CA ARG A 366 7.45 -18.22 -6.62
C ARG A 366 8.18 -16.93 -7.05
N VAL A 367 7.62 -15.81 -6.66
CA VAL A 367 8.19 -14.47 -6.87
C VAL A 367 8.68 -13.94 -5.52
N MET A 368 9.99 -13.75 -5.40
CA MET A 368 10.59 -13.06 -4.24
C MET A 368 10.15 -11.60 -4.31
N ASN A 369 9.71 -11.01 -3.21
CA ASN A 369 9.00 -9.74 -3.22
C ASN A 369 9.27 -8.90 -1.96
N THR A 370 8.87 -7.63 -1.99
CA THR A 370 9.05 -6.68 -0.89
C THR A 370 7.94 -6.69 0.15
N ASP A 371 6.93 -7.56 0.01
CA ASP A 371 5.73 -7.54 0.86
C ASP A 371 6.01 -8.00 2.30
N ASP A 372 7.19 -8.56 2.57
CA ASP A 372 7.73 -8.71 3.93
C ASP A 372 7.73 -7.38 4.71
N CYS A 373 7.76 -6.22 4.03
CA CYS A 373 7.68 -4.91 4.67
C CYS A 373 6.41 -4.73 5.52
N PHE A 374 5.28 -5.30 5.11
CA PHE A 374 4.03 -5.20 5.87
C PHE A 374 4.15 -5.85 7.23
N ARG A 375 4.71 -7.06 7.28
CA ARG A 375 4.91 -7.80 8.54
C ARG A 375 5.95 -7.12 9.41
N LEU A 376 7.05 -6.60 8.83
CA LEU A 376 8.04 -5.82 9.58
C LEU A 376 7.44 -4.55 10.20
N PHE A 377 6.55 -3.86 9.48
CA PHE A 377 5.98 -2.59 9.90
C PHE A 377 4.80 -2.74 10.88
N LEU A 378 3.90 -3.69 10.62
CA LEU A 378 2.63 -3.80 11.34
C LEU A 378 2.67 -4.74 12.55
N LEU A 379 3.60 -5.70 12.60
CA LEU A 379 3.58 -6.77 13.59
C LEU A 379 4.80 -6.75 14.52
N ASN A 380 4.53 -7.12 15.78
CA ASN A 380 5.53 -7.41 16.80
C ASN A 380 5.36 -8.86 17.28
N THR A 381 5.55 -9.82 16.37
CA THR A 381 5.26 -11.23 16.64
C THR A 381 6.12 -11.81 17.77
N THR A 382 5.58 -12.86 18.40
CA THR A 382 6.10 -13.42 19.66
C THR A 382 6.77 -14.78 19.50
N ASN A 383 6.52 -15.50 18.40
CA ASN A 383 7.24 -16.73 18.06
C ASN A 383 8.68 -16.41 17.63
N GLN A 384 9.62 -16.57 18.56
CA GLN A 384 10.99 -16.09 18.40
C GLN A 384 11.77 -16.82 17.30
N ALA A 385 11.58 -18.13 17.14
CA ALA A 385 12.27 -18.90 16.11
C ALA A 385 11.80 -18.47 14.71
N GLN A 386 10.48 -18.33 14.53
CA GLN A 386 9.90 -17.87 13.27
C GLN A 386 10.28 -16.41 12.98
N LEU A 387 10.21 -15.52 13.98
CA LEU A 387 10.63 -14.12 13.85
C LEU A 387 12.10 -14.00 13.43
N THR A 388 12.99 -14.75 14.09
CA THR A 388 14.43 -14.75 13.79
C THR A 388 14.71 -15.23 12.36
N ALA A 389 14.04 -16.31 11.92
CA ALA A 389 14.16 -16.79 10.56
C ALA A 389 13.63 -15.77 9.53
N PHE A 390 12.46 -15.19 9.79
CA PHE A 390 11.81 -14.19 8.94
C PHE A 390 12.70 -12.96 8.73
N VAL A 391 13.14 -12.29 9.81
CA VAL A 391 13.94 -11.05 9.69
C VAL A 391 15.29 -11.31 9.03
N ASN A 392 15.89 -12.48 9.25
CA ASN A 392 17.16 -12.86 8.60
C ASN A 392 16.97 -13.10 7.10
N GLN A 393 15.89 -13.78 6.70
CA GLN A 393 15.54 -14.01 5.31
C GLN A 393 15.24 -12.70 4.59
N THR A 394 14.39 -11.83 5.17
CA THR A 394 14.09 -10.52 4.58
C THR A 394 15.36 -9.70 4.41
N ALA A 395 16.21 -9.62 5.43
CA ALA A 395 17.49 -8.92 5.38
C ALA A 395 18.41 -9.47 4.27
N THR A 396 18.49 -10.78 4.10
CA THR A 396 19.32 -11.41 3.07
C THR A 396 18.79 -11.11 1.66
N ASN A 397 17.46 -11.17 1.48
CA ASN A 397 16.82 -10.98 0.17
C ASN A 397 16.90 -9.54 -0.32
N ILE A 398 16.75 -8.55 0.57
CA ILE A 398 16.82 -7.13 0.18
C ILE A 398 18.26 -6.61 0.04
N ARG A 399 19.26 -7.31 0.58
CA ARG A 399 20.68 -6.97 0.39
C ARG A 399 21.30 -7.64 -0.84
N SER A 400 20.77 -8.79 -1.22
CA SER A 400 21.27 -9.53 -2.38
C SER A 400 20.91 -8.80 -3.67
N PRO A 401 21.84 -8.69 -4.63
CA PRO A 401 21.58 -7.97 -5.87
C PRO A 401 20.60 -8.73 -6.77
N PHE A 402 19.70 -8.02 -7.43
CA PHE A 402 18.86 -8.57 -8.48
C PHE A 402 19.72 -9.12 -9.64
N PRO A 403 19.39 -10.30 -10.21
CA PRO A 403 18.22 -11.16 -9.94
C PRO A 403 18.37 -12.21 -8.83
N VAL A 404 19.45 -12.22 -8.05
CA VAL A 404 19.58 -13.13 -6.88
C VAL A 404 18.69 -12.67 -5.73
N GLY A 405 18.66 -11.38 -5.44
CA GLY A 405 17.77 -10.75 -4.47
C GLY A 405 16.94 -9.63 -5.08
N LEU A 406 16.63 -8.61 -4.30
CA LEU A 406 15.77 -7.49 -4.70
C LEU A 406 16.55 -6.20 -4.99
N LEU A 407 17.83 -6.12 -4.59
CA LEU A 407 18.59 -4.87 -4.66
C LEU A 407 19.06 -4.53 -6.07
N THR A 408 18.78 -3.32 -6.52
CA THR A 408 19.43 -2.71 -7.69
C THR A 408 20.08 -1.38 -7.28
N PRO A 409 20.99 -0.82 -8.10
CA PRO A 409 21.45 0.56 -7.94
C PRO A 409 20.33 1.60 -7.83
N VAL A 410 19.15 1.35 -8.43
CA VAL A 410 17.98 2.24 -8.37
C VAL A 410 16.95 1.83 -7.31
N SER A 411 17.39 1.07 -6.29
CA SER A 411 16.62 0.54 -5.16
C SER A 411 15.96 -0.83 -5.37
N LEU A 412 15.06 -1.20 -4.44
CA LEU A 412 14.49 -2.55 -4.37
C LEU A 412 13.39 -2.75 -5.41
N VAL A 413 13.53 -3.76 -6.27
CA VAL A 413 12.41 -4.18 -7.11
C VAL A 413 11.33 -4.84 -6.26
N VAL A 414 10.05 -4.53 -6.51
CA VAL A 414 8.94 -5.07 -5.71
C VAL A 414 8.63 -6.54 -6.00
N ALA A 415 9.08 -7.04 -7.15
CA ALA A 415 8.91 -8.43 -7.56
C ALA A 415 10.17 -8.92 -8.30
N ASN A 416 10.67 -10.07 -7.89
CA ASN A 416 11.74 -10.81 -8.54
C ASN A 416 11.22 -12.19 -9.00
N PRO A 417 10.92 -12.34 -10.30
CA PRO A 417 10.40 -13.58 -10.89
C PRO A 417 11.46 -14.68 -11.13
N ALA A 418 12.73 -14.46 -10.79
CA ALA A 418 13.84 -15.33 -11.21
C ALA A 418 13.73 -16.78 -10.72
N TYR A 419 12.97 -17.02 -9.65
CA TYR A 419 12.78 -18.35 -9.06
C TYR A 419 11.50 -19.07 -9.51
N GLY A 420 10.78 -18.48 -10.48
CA GLY A 420 9.51 -18.99 -10.98
C GLY A 420 9.61 -20.27 -11.82
N GLY A 421 10.69 -20.43 -12.58
CA GLY A 421 10.94 -21.60 -13.46
C GLY A 421 10.04 -21.73 -14.70
N ASP A 422 8.87 -21.07 -14.72
CA ASP A 422 7.99 -20.97 -15.89
C ASP A 422 8.28 -19.67 -16.67
N PRO A 423 8.45 -19.71 -18.01
CA PRO A 423 8.61 -18.50 -18.84
C PRO A 423 7.53 -17.43 -18.65
N VAL A 424 6.31 -17.80 -18.20
CA VAL A 424 5.23 -16.84 -17.90
C VAL A 424 5.65 -15.78 -16.88
N TYR A 425 6.53 -16.14 -15.94
CA TYR A 425 7.00 -15.22 -14.90
C TYR A 425 7.82 -14.09 -15.51
N ALA A 426 8.77 -14.40 -16.39
CA ALA A 426 9.56 -13.38 -17.09
C ALA A 426 8.69 -12.54 -18.04
N ALA A 427 7.64 -13.13 -18.61
CA ALA A 427 6.72 -12.44 -19.52
C ALA A 427 5.77 -11.46 -18.79
N ASN A 428 5.32 -11.81 -17.58
CA ASN A 428 4.32 -11.03 -16.84
C ASN A 428 4.94 -10.04 -15.85
N PHE A 429 6.13 -10.32 -15.31
CA PHE A 429 6.84 -9.47 -14.36
C PHE A 429 8.02 -8.77 -15.05
N THR A 430 7.73 -7.91 -16.01
CA THR A 430 8.75 -7.11 -16.71
C THR A 430 9.06 -5.82 -15.94
N ASN A 431 10.10 -5.09 -16.37
CA ASN A 431 10.37 -3.74 -15.90
C ASN A 431 9.36 -2.70 -16.45
N SER A 432 8.42 -3.09 -17.31
CA SER A 432 7.33 -2.23 -17.80
C SER A 432 5.96 -2.59 -17.22
N ALA A 433 5.87 -3.69 -16.48
CA ALA A 433 4.65 -4.09 -15.80
C ALA A 433 4.48 -3.30 -14.49
N TYR A 434 3.27 -2.76 -14.24
CA TYR A 434 2.98 -1.85 -13.11
C TYR A 434 3.35 -2.43 -11.73
N HIS A 435 3.28 -3.75 -11.58
CA HIS A 435 3.72 -4.49 -10.38
C HIS A 435 4.78 -5.55 -10.70
N GLY A 436 5.53 -5.35 -11.79
CA GLY A 436 6.63 -6.22 -12.21
C GLY A 436 7.93 -5.93 -11.46
N THR A 437 9.06 -6.00 -12.17
CA THR A 437 10.39 -5.68 -11.62
C THR A 437 10.62 -4.17 -11.53
N VAL A 438 9.65 -3.44 -10.98
CA VAL A 438 9.64 -1.98 -10.80
C VAL A 438 9.90 -1.64 -9.33
N VAL A 439 10.04 -0.36 -9.02
CA VAL A 439 10.33 0.14 -7.67
C VAL A 439 9.23 1.10 -7.24
N TRP A 440 8.70 0.91 -6.03
CA TRP A 440 7.60 1.70 -5.48
C TRP A 440 8.05 2.48 -4.24
N SER A 441 7.84 3.80 -4.22
CA SER A 441 8.31 4.66 -3.13
C SER A 441 7.77 4.25 -1.76
N TRP A 442 6.46 4.04 -1.66
CA TRP A 442 5.84 3.75 -0.36
C TRP A 442 6.25 2.38 0.19
N GLN A 443 6.51 1.40 -0.68
CA GLN A 443 7.04 0.08 -0.30
C GLN A 443 8.45 0.20 0.30
N LEU A 444 9.30 1.04 -0.28
CA LEU A 444 10.62 1.33 0.28
C LEU A 444 10.52 2.03 1.64
N SER A 445 9.62 2.99 1.76
CA SER A 445 9.32 3.71 3.00
C SER A 445 8.84 2.75 4.10
N MET A 446 7.91 1.84 3.77
CA MET A 446 7.42 0.82 4.70
C MET A 446 8.52 -0.20 5.07
N MET A 447 9.35 -0.62 4.13
CA MET A 447 10.49 -1.50 4.41
C MET A 447 11.48 -0.84 5.37
N ALA A 448 11.83 0.43 5.12
CA ALA A 448 12.74 1.19 5.97
C ALA A 448 12.15 1.39 7.39
N ALA A 449 10.90 1.83 7.49
CA ALA A 449 10.21 2.01 8.77
C ALA A 449 10.05 0.68 9.53
N GLY A 450 9.77 -0.41 8.81
CA GLY A 450 9.64 -1.75 9.39
C GLY A 450 10.96 -2.29 9.94
N LEU A 451 12.06 -2.19 9.19
CA LEU A 451 13.39 -2.60 9.67
C LEU A 451 13.81 -1.80 10.91
N GLN A 452 13.62 -0.49 10.89
CA GLN A 452 13.89 0.38 12.05
C GLN A 452 13.05 -0.04 13.25
N ARG A 453 11.75 -0.25 13.07
CA ARG A 453 10.86 -0.73 14.14
C ARG A 453 11.36 -2.03 14.75
N GLN A 454 11.80 -3.00 13.94
CA GLN A 454 12.34 -4.25 14.48
C GLN A 454 13.66 -4.05 15.22
N LEU A 455 14.56 -3.20 14.73
CA LEU A 455 15.82 -2.87 15.41
C LEU A 455 15.60 -2.10 16.72
N GLU A 456 14.58 -1.24 16.78
CA GLU A 456 14.21 -0.52 18.01
C GLU A 456 13.85 -1.48 19.15
N ARG A 457 13.18 -2.61 18.84
CA ARG A 457 12.88 -3.66 19.82
C ARG A 457 14.13 -4.26 20.49
N CYS A 458 15.30 -4.12 19.88
CA CYS A 458 16.57 -4.57 20.44
C CYS A 458 17.18 -3.61 21.47
N ILE A 459 16.78 -2.34 21.46
CA ILE A 459 17.34 -1.29 22.33
C ILE A 459 16.33 -0.72 23.32
N THR A 460 15.03 -0.97 23.15
CA THR A 460 14.00 -0.55 24.09
C THR A 460 14.12 -1.30 25.43
N SER A 461 14.15 -0.55 26.53
CA SER A 461 14.38 -1.06 27.89
C SER A 461 13.10 -1.25 28.71
N ASP A 462 11.93 -0.88 28.16
CA ASP A 462 10.69 -0.73 28.92
C ASP A 462 9.87 -2.03 28.98
N GLY A 463 10.35 -3.02 29.73
CA GLY A 463 9.58 -4.20 30.13
C GLY A 463 9.07 -5.13 29.01
N ALA A 464 9.32 -4.78 27.75
CA ALA A 464 8.97 -5.57 26.58
C ALA A 464 9.95 -6.74 26.42
N ILE A 465 9.45 -7.85 25.88
CA ILE A 465 10.29 -9.00 25.53
C ILE A 465 11.20 -8.59 24.37
N VAL A 466 12.50 -8.55 24.63
CA VAL A 466 13.53 -8.33 23.61
C VAL A 466 13.56 -9.54 22.67
N PRO A 467 13.46 -9.36 21.35
CA PRO A 467 13.51 -10.48 20.41
C PRO A 467 14.81 -11.28 20.46
N ASP A 468 14.75 -12.59 20.29
CA ASP A 468 15.92 -13.48 20.34
C ASP A 468 16.97 -13.11 19.28
N PHE A 469 16.52 -12.68 18.09
CA PHE A 469 17.41 -12.25 17.00
C PHE A 469 18.31 -11.08 17.39
N CYS A 470 17.94 -10.27 18.39
CA CYS A 470 18.77 -9.17 18.89
C CYS A 470 20.05 -9.67 19.57
N SER A 471 20.03 -10.90 20.08
CA SER A 471 21.19 -11.56 20.71
C SER A 471 21.94 -12.51 19.76
N ASP A 472 21.34 -12.87 18.63
CA ASP A 472 22.00 -13.57 17.54
C ASP A 472 22.84 -12.56 16.73
N GLU A 473 24.15 -12.56 16.96
CA GLU A 473 25.07 -11.60 16.32
C GLU A 473 25.01 -11.65 14.79
N VAL A 474 24.77 -12.81 14.19
CA VAL A 474 24.69 -12.94 12.73
C VAL A 474 23.41 -12.30 12.22
N VAL A 475 22.27 -12.68 12.80
CA VAL A 475 20.97 -12.17 12.36
C VAL A 475 20.83 -10.68 12.64
N TYR A 476 21.20 -10.21 13.84
CA TYR A 476 21.18 -8.80 14.17
C TYR A 476 22.03 -7.96 13.19
N ASN A 477 23.25 -8.42 12.88
CA ASN A 477 24.10 -7.73 11.92
C ASN A 477 23.57 -7.77 10.49
N ASN A 478 22.88 -8.84 10.09
CA ASN A 478 22.20 -8.90 8.79
C ASN A 478 21.07 -7.88 8.72
N VAL A 479 20.20 -7.81 9.73
CA VAL A 479 19.07 -6.86 9.77
C VAL A 479 19.58 -5.42 9.82
N ARG A 480 20.57 -5.12 10.67
CA ARG A 480 21.20 -3.79 10.73
C ARG A 480 21.89 -3.43 9.41
N GLY A 481 22.61 -4.38 8.81
CA GLY A 481 23.23 -4.21 7.49
C GLY A 481 22.19 -3.93 6.41
N ALA A 482 21.05 -4.63 6.43
CA ALA A 482 19.96 -4.43 5.48
C ALA A 482 19.33 -3.04 5.62
N ASN A 483 19.11 -2.58 6.85
CA ASN A 483 18.66 -1.22 7.12
C ASN A 483 19.63 -0.17 6.54
N ASN A 484 20.93 -0.33 6.79
CA ASN A 484 21.92 0.63 6.30
C ASN A 484 22.11 0.58 4.78
N ASP A 485 22.19 -0.60 4.18
CA ASP A 485 22.33 -0.76 2.73
C ASP A 485 21.10 -0.18 2.00
N LEU A 486 19.89 -0.35 2.55
CA LEU A 486 18.68 0.30 2.04
C LEU A 486 18.77 1.83 2.16
N TRP A 487 19.10 2.37 3.34
CA TRP A 487 19.21 3.82 3.52
C TRP A 487 20.28 4.47 2.65
N ASP A 488 21.44 3.85 2.51
CA ASP A 488 22.52 4.33 1.63
C ASP A 488 22.02 4.35 0.16
N ASN A 489 21.24 3.36 -0.25
CA ASN A 489 20.62 3.33 -1.58
C ASN A 489 19.51 4.38 -1.75
N LEU A 490 18.67 4.59 -0.74
CA LEU A 490 17.62 5.63 -0.74
C LEU A 490 18.23 7.02 -0.84
N GLU A 491 19.27 7.30 -0.05
CA GLU A 491 20.01 8.57 -0.08
C GLU A 491 20.68 8.81 -1.44
N ALA A 492 21.21 7.75 -2.07
CA ALA A 492 21.77 7.83 -3.42
C ALA A 492 20.72 8.10 -4.51
N ASN A 493 19.44 7.82 -4.26
CA ASN A 493 18.32 8.00 -5.18
C ASN A 493 17.30 9.04 -4.68
N SER A 494 17.71 9.96 -3.79
CA SER A 494 16.82 10.87 -3.06
C SER A 494 15.91 11.70 -3.96
N GLU A 495 16.43 12.16 -5.11
CA GLU A 495 15.68 12.94 -6.11
C GLU A 495 14.45 12.22 -6.70
N HIS A 496 14.39 10.90 -6.56
CA HIS A 496 13.31 10.07 -7.12
C HIS A 496 12.30 9.59 -6.07
N LEU A 497 12.60 9.73 -4.77
CA LEU A 497 11.80 9.13 -3.69
C LEU A 497 10.36 9.66 -3.61
N SER A 498 10.06 10.82 -4.17
CA SER A 498 8.70 11.35 -4.26
C SER A 498 7.93 10.97 -5.52
N SER A 499 8.49 10.09 -6.34
CA SER A 499 7.76 9.45 -7.45
C SER A 499 6.84 8.35 -6.90
N GLU A 500 5.72 8.09 -7.59
CA GLU A 500 4.88 6.91 -7.30
C GLU A 500 5.67 5.61 -7.47
N VAL A 501 6.07 5.39 -8.72
CA VAL A 501 6.71 4.17 -9.20
C VAL A 501 7.73 4.56 -10.26
N TRP A 502 8.86 3.88 -10.25
CA TRP A 502 9.84 3.97 -11.31
C TRP A 502 10.35 2.59 -11.69
N SER A 503 11.08 2.58 -12.79
CA SER A 503 11.69 1.40 -13.34
C SER A 503 13.15 1.70 -13.66
N TRP A 504 13.75 0.85 -14.46
CA TRP A 504 15.13 0.91 -14.85
C TRP A 504 15.34 0.47 -16.29
N THR A 505 16.44 0.95 -16.85
CA THR A 505 17.03 0.45 -18.10
C THR A 505 18.45 -0.01 -17.82
N ILE A 506 19.04 -0.75 -18.76
CA ILE A 506 20.44 -1.15 -18.67
C ILE A 506 21.28 -0.24 -19.58
N SER A 507 22.29 0.42 -19.01
CA SER A 507 23.24 1.24 -19.77
C SER A 507 24.09 0.37 -20.71
N PRO A 508 24.76 0.96 -21.71
CA PRO A 508 25.75 0.25 -22.52
C PRO A 508 26.86 -0.44 -21.71
N GLU A 509 27.16 0.08 -20.52
CA GLU A 509 28.13 -0.46 -19.57
C GLU A 509 27.57 -1.62 -18.72
N GLY A 510 26.28 -1.95 -18.85
CA GLY A 510 25.62 -3.04 -18.13
C GLY A 510 25.08 -2.65 -16.75
N GLU A 511 24.88 -1.35 -16.49
CA GLU A 511 24.41 -0.84 -15.19
C GLU A 511 22.93 -0.48 -15.20
N PHE A 512 22.27 -0.63 -14.06
CA PHE A 512 20.88 -0.20 -13.87
C PHE A 512 20.82 1.32 -13.80
N VAL A 513 20.00 1.92 -14.65
CA VAL A 513 19.78 3.36 -14.73
C VAL A 513 18.30 3.64 -14.52
N PHE A 514 18.00 4.65 -13.70
CA PHE A 514 16.63 5.08 -13.43
C PHE A 514 15.86 5.35 -14.73
N ALA A 515 14.62 4.91 -14.79
CA ALA A 515 13.69 5.26 -15.85
C ALA A 515 12.28 5.48 -15.28
N PRO A 516 11.58 6.56 -15.64
CA PRO A 516 10.18 6.70 -15.29
C PRO A 516 9.37 5.58 -15.97
N LEU A 517 8.42 4.96 -15.26
CA LEU A 517 7.67 3.83 -15.78
C LEU A 517 6.92 4.18 -17.08
N GLY A 518 6.36 5.38 -17.17
CA GLY A 518 5.66 5.87 -18.37
C GLY A 518 6.54 6.01 -19.62
N ALA A 519 7.87 5.96 -19.51
CA ALA A 519 8.76 5.87 -20.68
C ALA A 519 8.87 4.44 -21.24
N LEU A 520 8.49 3.42 -20.45
CA LEU A 520 8.59 2.01 -20.79
C LEU A 520 7.23 1.34 -21.01
N ALA A 521 6.16 1.93 -20.46
CA ALA A 521 4.80 1.40 -20.48
C ALA A 521 3.80 2.43 -21.03
N GLN A 522 2.63 1.98 -21.48
CA GLN A 522 1.51 2.87 -21.79
C GLN A 522 0.85 3.44 -20.52
N THR A 523 1.13 2.84 -19.36
CA THR A 523 0.67 3.32 -18.06
C THR A 523 1.54 4.50 -17.63
N GLU A 524 0.93 5.68 -17.55
CA GLU A 524 1.55 6.88 -16.97
C GLU A 524 1.44 6.81 -15.43
N SER A 525 2.58 7.02 -14.76
CA SER A 525 2.65 7.27 -13.32
C SER A 525 2.09 8.65 -12.99
N ASP A 526 1.44 8.83 -11.85
CA ASP A 526 0.94 10.14 -11.45
C ASP A 526 2.10 11.10 -11.12
N ILE A 527 1.85 12.41 -11.26
CA ILE A 527 2.87 13.42 -10.97
C ILE A 527 3.20 13.40 -9.48
N ARG A 528 2.17 13.28 -8.63
CA ARG A 528 2.29 13.07 -7.18
C ARG A 528 1.16 12.18 -6.70
N GLN A 529 1.49 11.13 -5.96
CA GLN A 529 0.52 10.40 -5.14
C GLN A 529 0.81 10.61 -3.66
N LEU A 530 -0.24 10.52 -2.86
CA LEU A 530 -0.19 10.77 -1.42
C LEU A 530 0.83 9.89 -0.71
N TRP A 531 0.83 8.59 -1.00
CA TRP A 531 1.76 7.63 -0.39
C TRP A 531 3.22 7.79 -0.87
N SER A 532 3.47 8.56 -1.94
CA SER A 532 4.83 8.92 -2.39
C SER A 532 5.45 10.03 -1.52
N LEU A 533 4.65 10.64 -0.65
CA LEU A 533 5.10 11.70 0.26
C LEU A 533 5.54 11.15 1.62
N THR A 534 5.50 9.83 1.82
CA THR A 534 5.76 9.18 3.12
C THR A 534 7.17 9.42 3.67
N PHE A 535 8.15 9.68 2.81
CA PHE A 535 9.50 10.12 3.20
C PHE A 535 9.57 11.53 3.81
N LEU A 536 8.45 12.27 3.88
CA LEU A 536 8.35 13.43 4.78
C LEU A 536 8.54 13.01 6.24
N ALA A 537 8.00 11.85 6.63
CA ALA A 537 8.01 11.32 7.99
C ALA A 537 9.07 10.22 8.19
N VAL A 538 9.22 9.30 7.23
CA VAL A 538 10.17 8.19 7.34
C VAL A 538 11.59 8.69 7.06
N ARG A 539 12.44 8.66 8.07
CA ARG A 539 13.83 9.17 8.02
C ARG A 539 14.80 8.13 8.56
N ARG A 540 16.06 8.21 8.15
CA ARG A 540 17.12 7.37 8.71
C ARG A 540 17.28 7.64 10.20
N ASP A 541 17.36 6.57 10.98
CA ASP A 541 17.72 6.63 12.38
C ASP A 541 19.21 6.36 12.56
N ASP A 542 19.95 7.40 12.94
CA ASP A 542 21.40 7.35 13.14
C ASP A 542 21.84 6.39 14.26
N ARG A 543 20.93 5.96 15.15
CA ARG A 543 21.25 4.96 16.20
C ARG A 543 21.66 3.60 15.63
N PHE A 544 21.21 3.27 14.41
CA PHE A 544 21.46 1.99 13.76
C PHE A 544 22.54 2.04 12.68
N ARG A 545 23.21 3.19 12.52
CA ARG A 545 24.29 3.36 11.54
C ARG A 545 25.51 2.48 11.82
#